data_AF-A0A959AR54-F1
#
_entry.id   AF-A0A959AR54-F1
#
_cell.length_a   1.000
_cell.length_b   1.000
_cell.length_c   1.000
_cell.angle_alpha   90.00
_cell.angle_beta   90.00
_cell.angle_gamma   90.00
#
_symmetry.space_group_name_H-M   'P 1'
#
loop_
_entity.id
_entity.type
_entity.pdbx_description
1 polymer ?
#
loop_
_entity_poly.entity_id
_entity_poly.type
_entity_poly.pdbx_seq_one_letter_code
_entity_poly.pdbx_strand_id
1 'polypeptide(L)'
;PSRDPQSEAYRLLVVAACNYWHKAMPFLFERIDDYTELLMPDDLLSGNSILAYTREAMTPDAREDVEVIGWLYQFYISEKKDEVFEGLKKNKKITPENIPAATQLFTPHWIVRYLVENSLGRLWLLNRPDSKLVEQMDYYIKPEQPETDFLHINKPEDIKICDPACGSGHMLTYAFDLLY
;
A
#
# COMPACT_ATOMS: atom_id res chain seq x y z
N PRO A 1 28.01 30.21 -10.21
CA PRO A 1 27.34 29.74 -8.97
C PRO A 1 25.82 29.62 -9.20
N SER A 2 25.20 28.56 -8.68
CA SER A 2 23.74 28.40 -8.76
C SER A 2 23.03 29.51 -7.98
N ARG A 3 21.84 29.90 -8.46
CA ARG A 3 20.99 30.90 -7.79
C ARG A 3 20.21 30.30 -6.62
N ASP A 4 20.10 28.97 -6.56
CA ASP A 4 19.49 28.22 -5.46
C ASP A 4 20.25 26.90 -5.21
N PRO A 5 21.41 26.96 -4.55
CA PRO A 5 22.28 25.79 -4.37
C PRO A 5 21.68 24.74 -3.43
N GLN A 6 20.77 25.11 -2.52
CA GLN A 6 20.16 24.16 -1.59
C GLN A 6 19.11 23.29 -2.29
N SER A 7 18.23 23.90 -3.08
CA SER A 7 17.23 23.15 -3.85
C SER A 7 17.91 22.23 -4.87
N GLU A 8 18.97 22.69 -5.53
CA GLU A 8 19.75 21.88 -6.46
C GLU A 8 20.40 20.66 -5.77
N ALA A 9 21.02 20.87 -4.59
CA ALA A 9 21.58 19.78 -3.80
C ALA A 9 20.52 18.77 -3.33
N TYR A 10 19.34 19.25 -2.92
CA TYR A 10 18.24 18.39 -2.50
C TYR A 10 17.72 17.53 -3.66
N ARG A 11 17.54 18.11 -4.85
CA ARG A 11 17.15 17.36 -6.05
C ARG A 11 18.16 16.28 -6.40
N LEU A 12 19.46 16.59 -6.38
CA LEU A 12 20.50 15.58 -6.60
C LEU A 12 20.43 14.43 -5.60
N LEU A 13 20.13 14.72 -4.32
CA LEU A 13 19.97 13.71 -3.29
C LEU A 13 18.73 12.82 -3.54
N VAL A 14 17.60 13.40 -3.95
CA VAL A 14 16.39 12.64 -4.31
C VAL A 14 16.65 11.73 -5.52
N VAL A 15 17.29 12.24 -6.59
CA VAL A 15 17.70 11.42 -7.74
C VAL A 15 18.59 10.27 -7.30
N ALA A 16 19.61 10.55 -6.48
CA ALA A 16 20.52 9.52 -5.99
C ALA A 16 19.81 8.44 -5.16
N ALA A 17 18.83 8.83 -4.34
CA ALA A 17 18.01 7.89 -3.57
C ALA A 17 17.15 7.01 -4.47
N CYS A 18 16.46 7.58 -5.47
CA CYS A 18 15.70 6.81 -6.46
C CYS A 18 16.60 5.82 -7.22
N ASN A 19 17.76 6.29 -7.70
CA ASN A 19 18.72 5.46 -8.42
C ASN A 19 19.36 4.37 -7.54
N TYR A 20 19.50 4.61 -6.22
CA TYR A 20 19.91 3.58 -5.28
C TYR A 20 18.86 2.47 -5.18
N TRP A 21 17.59 2.83 -4.97
CA TRP A 21 16.50 1.88 -4.83
C TRP A 21 16.15 1.15 -6.13
N HIS A 22 16.34 1.79 -7.29
CA HIS A 22 16.21 1.17 -8.61
C HIS A 22 17.02 -0.14 -8.73
N LYS A 23 18.18 -0.25 -8.08
CA LYS A 23 18.99 -1.48 -8.10
C LYS A 23 18.26 -2.69 -7.53
N ALA A 24 17.45 -2.48 -6.49
CA ALA A 24 16.70 -3.53 -5.81
C ALA A 24 15.27 -3.65 -6.33
N MET A 25 14.66 -2.52 -6.74
CA MET A 25 13.26 -2.41 -7.13
C MET A 25 13.12 -1.64 -8.45
N PRO A 26 13.66 -2.15 -9.57
CA PRO A 26 13.64 -1.45 -10.86
C PRO A 26 12.24 -1.31 -11.46
N PHE A 27 11.28 -2.11 -10.98
CA PHE A 27 9.87 -2.04 -11.38
C PHE A 27 9.13 -0.87 -10.73
N LEU A 28 9.64 -0.33 -9.61
CA LEU A 28 9.00 0.75 -8.85
C LEU A 28 9.74 2.08 -9.02
N PHE A 29 11.08 2.04 -8.98
CA PHE A 29 11.91 3.21 -9.19
C PHE A 29 12.49 3.15 -10.59
N GLU A 30 12.08 4.06 -11.47
CA GLU A 30 12.75 4.28 -12.75
C GLU A 30 14.11 4.92 -12.49
N ARG A 31 15.10 4.58 -13.32
CA ARG A 31 16.41 5.24 -13.25
C ARG A 31 16.27 6.63 -13.86
N ILE A 32 16.58 7.63 -13.06
CA ILE A 32 16.54 9.04 -13.44
C ILE A 32 17.96 9.45 -13.84
N ASP A 33 18.17 9.86 -15.09
CA ASP A 33 19.50 10.25 -15.56
C ASP A 33 19.89 11.62 -15.01
N ASP A 34 18.95 12.57 -14.93
CA ASP A 34 19.13 13.85 -14.24
C ASP A 34 17.85 14.46 -13.64
N TYR A 35 18.00 15.48 -12.78
CA TYR A 35 16.87 16.12 -12.10
C TYR A 35 16.01 17.03 -13.00
N THR A 36 16.39 17.21 -14.28
CA THR A 36 15.62 18.00 -15.26
C THR A 36 14.53 17.16 -15.92
N GLU A 37 14.57 15.83 -15.74
CA GLU A 37 13.44 14.97 -16.01
C GLU A 37 12.20 15.44 -15.23
N LEU A 38 11.07 15.54 -15.94
CA LEU A 38 9.84 16.30 -15.61
C LEU A 38 9.15 15.94 -14.27
N LEU A 39 9.72 15.04 -13.48
CA LEU A 39 9.11 14.44 -12.30
C LEU A 39 9.30 15.25 -11.00
N MET A 40 10.21 16.23 -10.95
CA MET A 40 10.51 16.95 -9.72
C MET A 40 9.94 18.39 -9.68
N PRO A 41 9.10 18.72 -8.68
CA PRO A 41 8.66 20.10 -8.44
C PRO A 41 9.84 21.04 -8.24
N ASP A 42 9.71 22.27 -8.74
CA ASP A 42 10.79 23.24 -8.59
C ASP A 42 10.98 23.73 -7.15
N ASP A 43 9.87 23.84 -6.41
CA ASP A 43 9.86 24.31 -5.02
C ASP A 43 9.60 23.15 -4.05
N LEU A 44 10.69 22.56 -3.57
CA LEU A 44 10.66 21.47 -2.59
C LEU A 44 11.03 21.91 -1.18
N LEU A 45 11.69 23.06 -1.01
CA LEU A 45 12.27 23.48 0.26
C LEU A 45 11.61 24.71 0.87
N SER A 46 10.78 25.46 0.12
CA SER A 46 10.08 26.60 0.73
C SER A 46 9.00 26.13 1.71
N GLY A 47 8.53 27.06 2.55
CA GLY A 47 7.39 26.81 3.43
C GLY A 47 6.06 26.58 2.70
N ASN A 48 5.97 26.90 1.41
CA ASN A 48 4.79 26.66 0.56
C ASN A 48 4.99 25.47 -0.39
N SER A 49 6.09 24.73 -0.24
CA SER A 49 6.36 23.54 -1.03
C SER A 49 5.35 22.44 -0.73
N ILE A 50 5.12 21.56 -1.71
CA ILE A 50 4.32 20.35 -1.49
C ILE A 50 4.89 19.52 -0.33
N LEU A 51 6.22 19.47 -0.19
CA LEU A 51 6.89 18.77 0.90
C LEU A 51 6.52 19.37 2.28
N ALA A 52 6.52 20.70 2.40
CA ALA A 52 6.14 21.39 3.63
C ALA A 52 4.68 21.09 3.98
N TYR A 53 3.76 21.23 3.02
CA TYR A 53 2.34 20.94 3.23
C TYR A 53 2.09 19.47 3.59
N THR A 54 2.73 18.51 2.90
CA THR A 54 2.61 17.09 3.24
C THR A 54 3.11 16.81 4.66
N ARG A 55 4.26 17.39 5.06
CA ARG A 55 4.80 17.19 6.41
C ARG A 55 3.91 17.79 7.49
N GLU A 56 3.31 18.95 7.24
CA GLU A 56 2.42 19.64 8.17
C GLU A 56 1.06 18.96 8.29
N ALA A 57 0.52 18.44 7.19
CA ALA A 57 -0.73 17.68 7.19
C ALA A 57 -0.59 16.31 7.86
N MET A 58 0.60 15.71 7.83
CA MET A 58 0.85 14.38 8.38
C MET A 58 1.16 14.44 9.89
N THR A 59 0.12 14.18 10.69
CA THR A 59 0.22 14.08 12.15
C THR A 59 1.19 12.97 12.58
N PRO A 60 1.77 13.03 13.79
CA PRO A 60 2.62 11.95 14.31
C PRO A 60 1.93 10.59 14.26
N ASP A 61 0.67 10.52 14.69
CA ASP A 61 -0.13 9.28 14.69
C ASP A 61 -0.29 8.71 13.26
N ALA A 62 -0.54 9.57 12.27
CA ALA A 62 -0.66 9.14 10.88
C ALA A 62 0.67 8.66 10.27
N ARG A 63 1.82 8.95 10.88
CA ARG A 63 3.12 8.42 10.41
C ARG A 63 3.39 7.01 10.89
N GLU A 64 2.85 6.67 12.06
CA GLU A 64 3.00 5.33 12.64
C GLU A 64 1.99 4.34 12.04
N ASP A 65 0.87 4.85 11.53
CA ASP A 65 -0.17 4.05 10.93
C ASP A 65 0.10 3.75 9.44
N VAL A 66 0.28 2.47 9.11
CA VAL A 66 0.49 2.00 7.73
C VAL A 66 -0.72 2.30 6.83
N GLU A 67 -1.92 2.49 7.41
CA GLU A 67 -3.12 2.84 6.66
C GLU A 67 -3.00 4.20 5.96
N VAL A 68 -2.07 5.07 6.37
CA VAL A 68 -1.82 6.38 5.73
C VAL A 68 -1.58 6.25 4.23
N ILE A 69 -0.88 5.20 3.78
CA ILE A 69 -0.63 4.94 2.36
C ILE A 69 -1.94 4.57 1.65
N GLY A 70 -2.79 3.78 2.32
CA GLY A 70 -4.11 3.43 1.84
C GLY A 70 -5.05 4.64 1.70
N TRP A 71 -5.01 5.55 2.67
CA TRP A 71 -5.73 6.82 2.62
C TRP A 71 -5.23 7.70 1.48
N LEU A 72 -3.91 7.87 1.34
CA LEU A 72 -3.33 8.62 0.22
C LEU A 72 -3.75 8.03 -1.13
N TYR A 73 -3.70 6.71 -1.28
CA TYR A 73 -4.17 6.02 -2.48
C TYR A 73 -5.64 6.33 -2.75
N GLN A 74 -6.53 6.14 -1.77
CA GLN A 74 -7.97 6.37 -1.95
C GLN A 74 -8.31 7.85 -2.24
N PHE A 75 -7.65 8.79 -1.56
CA PHE A 75 -7.97 10.21 -1.69
C PHE A 75 -7.29 10.89 -2.88
N TYR A 76 -6.32 10.25 -3.52
CA TYR A 76 -5.62 10.77 -4.71
C TYR A 76 -6.58 11.20 -5.83
N ILE A 77 -7.70 10.49 -5.99
CA ILE A 77 -8.74 10.81 -6.99
C ILE A 77 -10.09 11.17 -6.36
N SER A 78 -10.08 11.68 -5.13
CA SER A 78 -11.31 11.97 -4.36
C SER A 78 -12.32 12.83 -5.13
N GLU A 79 -11.87 13.92 -5.77
CA GLU A 79 -12.74 14.78 -6.58
C GLU A 79 -13.41 14.01 -7.73
N LYS A 80 -12.65 13.16 -8.42
CA LYS A 80 -13.17 12.36 -9.54
C LYS A 80 -14.14 11.30 -9.05
N LYS A 81 -13.83 10.66 -7.92
CA LYS A 81 -14.72 9.71 -7.25
C LYS A 81 -16.04 10.38 -6.92
N ASP A 82 -16.02 11.55 -6.27
CA ASP A 82 -17.23 12.29 -5.91
C ASP A 82 -18.07 12.65 -7.15
N GLU A 83 -17.44 13.10 -8.24
CA GLU A 83 -18.12 13.35 -9.52
C GLU A 83 -18.86 12.10 -10.05
N VAL A 84 -18.20 10.94 -10.02
CA VAL A 84 -18.76 9.67 -10.49
C VAL A 84 -19.92 9.20 -9.60
N PHE A 85 -19.78 9.31 -8.27
CA PHE A 85 -20.83 8.95 -7.31
C PHE A 85 -22.05 9.89 -7.40
N GLU A 86 -21.84 11.20 -7.61
CA GLU A 86 -22.93 12.13 -7.89
C GLU A 86 -23.63 11.84 -9.24
N GLY A 87 -22.86 11.38 -10.24
CA GLY A 87 -23.42 10.87 -11.50
C GLY A 87 -24.30 9.64 -11.30
N LEU A 88 -23.85 8.68 -10.49
CA LEU A 88 -24.59 7.46 -10.14
C LEU A 88 -25.92 7.78 -9.44
N LYS A 89 -25.93 8.71 -8.47
CA LYS A 89 -27.16 9.19 -7.81
C LYS A 89 -28.17 9.78 -8.79
N LYS A 90 -27.70 10.30 -9.94
CA LYS A 90 -28.51 10.83 -11.04
C LYS A 90 -28.79 9.78 -12.13
N ASN A 91 -28.62 8.48 -11.83
CA ASN A 91 -28.80 7.35 -12.75
C ASN A 91 -27.92 7.39 -14.00
N LYS A 92 -26.77 8.09 -13.96
CA LYS A 92 -25.77 7.99 -15.04
C LYS A 92 -25.00 6.68 -14.88
N LYS A 93 -24.88 5.92 -15.97
CA LYS A 93 -24.07 4.70 -16.00
C LYS A 93 -22.59 5.07 -15.85
N ILE A 94 -21.84 4.23 -15.12
CA ILE A 94 -20.38 4.33 -15.04
C ILE A 94 -19.82 3.94 -16.42
N THR A 95 -19.07 4.85 -17.03
CA THR A 95 -18.35 4.57 -18.28
C THR A 95 -17.03 3.86 -17.97
N PRO A 96 -16.42 3.13 -18.92
CA PRO A 96 -15.15 2.41 -18.70
C PRO A 96 -14.05 3.27 -18.07
N GLU A 97 -13.96 4.55 -18.45
CA GLU A 97 -12.95 5.50 -17.95
C GLU A 97 -13.16 5.87 -16.48
N ASN A 98 -14.39 5.70 -15.97
CA ASN A 98 -14.77 6.03 -14.60
C ASN A 98 -14.82 4.82 -13.67
N ILE A 99 -14.61 3.59 -14.19
CA ILE A 99 -14.55 2.37 -13.38
C ILE A 99 -13.49 2.50 -12.27
N PRO A 100 -12.23 2.92 -12.55
CA PRO A 100 -11.21 3.02 -11.51
C PRO A 100 -11.63 3.92 -10.35
N ALA A 101 -12.27 5.06 -10.66
CA ALA A 101 -12.75 5.99 -9.64
C ALA A 101 -13.87 5.43 -8.76
N ALA A 102 -14.72 4.56 -9.32
CA ALA A 102 -15.78 3.89 -8.57
C ALA A 102 -15.27 2.70 -7.74
N THR A 103 -14.21 2.03 -8.19
CA THR A 103 -13.72 0.76 -7.60
C THR A 103 -12.46 0.90 -6.75
N GLN A 104 -11.82 2.06 -6.72
CA GLN A 104 -10.67 2.32 -5.86
C GLN A 104 -11.11 2.50 -4.40
N LEU A 105 -11.30 1.38 -3.72
CA LEU A 105 -11.74 1.31 -2.33
C LEU A 105 -10.61 0.77 -1.45
N PHE A 106 -10.33 1.48 -0.38
CA PHE A 106 -9.43 1.03 0.67
C PHE A 106 -10.12 -0.04 1.53
N THR A 107 -9.38 -1.09 1.87
CA THR A 107 -9.85 -2.15 2.77
C THR A 107 -9.32 -1.87 4.17
N PRO A 108 -10.20 -1.56 5.17
CA PRO A 108 -9.80 -1.29 6.54
C PRO A 108 -8.99 -2.43 7.16
N HIS A 109 -8.05 -2.09 8.04
CA HIS A 109 -7.11 -3.05 8.62
C HIS A 109 -7.77 -4.28 9.26
N TRP A 110 -8.87 -4.11 10.01
CA TRP A 110 -9.55 -5.24 10.64
C TRP A 110 -10.12 -6.25 9.61
N ILE A 111 -10.57 -5.79 8.44
CA ILE A 111 -11.06 -6.68 7.36
C ILE A 111 -9.87 -7.43 6.77
N VAL A 112 -8.77 -6.72 6.54
CA VAL A 112 -7.52 -7.34 6.05
C VAL A 112 -7.08 -8.45 7.01
N ARG A 113 -6.99 -8.14 8.30
CA ARG A 113 -6.62 -9.11 9.34
C ARG A 113 -7.56 -10.30 9.34
N TYR A 114 -8.87 -10.05 9.40
CA TYR A 114 -9.87 -11.11 9.32
C TYR A 114 -9.66 -12.03 8.11
N LEU A 115 -9.46 -11.46 6.91
CA LEU A 115 -9.30 -12.26 5.69
C LEU A 115 -7.99 -13.05 5.66
N VAL A 116 -6.85 -12.45 6.02
CA VAL A 116 -5.54 -13.12 6.01
C VAL A 116 -5.43 -14.16 7.12
N GLU A 117 -5.85 -13.82 8.34
CA GLU A 117 -5.78 -14.74 9.49
C GLU A 117 -6.63 -15.99 9.23
N ASN A 118 -7.83 -15.85 8.65
CA ASN A 118 -8.72 -16.96 8.34
C ASN A 118 -8.40 -17.71 7.03
N SER A 119 -7.42 -17.25 6.25
CA SER A 119 -6.95 -17.94 5.03
C SER A 119 -5.52 -18.44 5.21
N LEU A 120 -4.53 -17.55 5.13
CA LEU A 120 -3.12 -17.86 5.31
C LEU A 120 -2.80 -18.34 6.72
N GLY A 121 -3.30 -17.63 7.75
CA GLY A 121 -3.08 -18.00 9.14
C GLY A 121 -3.66 -19.38 9.46
N ARG A 122 -4.90 -19.64 9.01
CA ARG A 122 -5.54 -20.96 9.08
C ARG A 122 -4.70 -22.04 8.40
N LEU A 123 -4.27 -21.81 7.16
CA LEU A 123 -3.46 -22.77 6.42
C LEU A 123 -2.14 -23.10 7.12
N TRP A 124 -1.51 -22.10 7.75
CA TRP A 124 -0.34 -22.30 8.58
C TRP A 124 -0.63 -23.18 9.79
N LEU A 125 -1.73 -22.94 10.50
CA LEU A 125 -2.16 -23.73 11.67
C LEU A 125 -2.56 -25.16 11.30
N LEU A 126 -3.15 -25.40 10.14
CA LEU A 126 -3.44 -26.77 9.66
C LEU A 126 -2.15 -27.58 9.48
N ASN A 127 -1.08 -26.94 9.01
CA ASN A 127 0.23 -27.57 8.86
C ASN A 127 1.03 -27.64 10.17
N ARG A 128 0.76 -26.74 11.12
CA ARG A 128 1.46 -26.61 12.40
C ARG A 128 0.47 -26.30 13.53
N PRO A 129 -0.27 -27.30 14.02
CA PRO A 129 -1.35 -27.09 15.00
C PRO A 129 -0.89 -26.46 16.32
N ASP A 130 0.37 -26.66 16.70
CA ASP A 130 0.96 -26.14 17.93
C ASP A 130 1.65 -24.77 17.75
N SER A 131 1.49 -24.13 16.58
CA SER A 131 2.09 -22.83 16.30
C SER A 131 1.48 -21.73 17.18
N LYS A 132 2.34 -20.95 17.84
CA LYS A 132 1.95 -19.78 18.63
C LYS A 132 1.44 -18.60 17.81
N LEU A 133 1.54 -18.67 16.48
CA LEU A 133 1.08 -17.60 15.60
C LEU A 133 -0.39 -17.23 15.84
N VAL A 134 -1.23 -18.20 16.26
CA VAL A 134 -2.63 -17.97 16.63
C VAL A 134 -2.80 -16.94 17.74
N GLU A 135 -1.82 -16.76 18.63
CA GLU A 135 -1.84 -15.77 19.70
C GLU A 135 -1.80 -14.31 19.18
N GLN A 136 -1.40 -14.13 17.92
CA GLN A 136 -1.34 -12.83 17.24
C GLN A 136 -2.49 -12.62 16.25
N MET A 137 -3.41 -13.59 16.14
CA MET A 137 -4.53 -13.56 15.19
C MET A 137 -5.86 -13.20 15.89
N ASP A 138 -6.04 -11.92 16.21
CA ASP A 138 -7.19 -11.40 16.97
C ASP A 138 -8.57 -11.68 16.31
N TYR A 139 -8.59 -11.90 15.00
CA TYR A 139 -9.78 -12.11 14.17
C TYR A 139 -9.90 -13.55 13.64
N TYR A 140 -9.02 -14.46 14.06
CA TYR A 140 -9.07 -15.87 13.65
C TYR A 140 -10.29 -16.60 14.24
N ILE A 141 -11.00 -17.31 13.36
CA ILE A 141 -12.13 -18.15 13.73
C ILE A 141 -11.69 -19.61 13.65
N LYS A 142 -11.62 -20.26 14.81
CA LYS A 142 -11.33 -21.69 14.89
C LYS A 142 -12.47 -22.50 14.24
N PRO A 143 -12.19 -23.37 13.27
CA PRO A 143 -13.22 -24.19 12.64
C PRO A 143 -13.83 -25.18 13.65
N GLU A 144 -15.14 -25.41 13.53
CA GLU A 144 -15.87 -26.35 14.40
C GLU A 144 -15.52 -27.82 14.11
N GLN A 145 -15.16 -28.12 12.86
CA GLN A 145 -14.80 -29.46 12.41
C GLN A 145 -13.34 -29.51 11.94
N PRO A 146 -12.63 -30.63 12.18
CA PRO A 146 -11.29 -30.83 11.64
C PRO A 146 -11.32 -30.78 10.11
N GLU A 147 -10.47 -29.95 9.52
CA GLU A 147 -10.28 -29.87 8.09
C GLU A 147 -9.18 -30.85 7.67
N THR A 148 -9.51 -31.82 6.83
CA THR A 148 -8.59 -32.89 6.43
C THR A 148 -8.03 -32.72 5.02
N ASP A 149 -8.63 -31.84 4.21
CA ASP A 149 -8.17 -31.53 2.85
C ASP A 149 -7.59 -30.11 2.83
N PHE A 150 -6.26 -30.01 2.84
CA PHE A 150 -5.54 -28.75 2.82
C PHE A 150 -4.16 -28.88 2.18
N LEU A 151 -3.59 -27.76 1.74
CA LEU A 151 -2.27 -27.74 1.13
C LEU A 151 -1.18 -28.02 2.19
N HIS A 152 -0.35 -29.03 1.94
CA HIS A 152 0.79 -29.34 2.80
C HIS A 152 1.99 -28.46 2.50
N ILE A 153 2.48 -27.75 3.52
CA ILE A 153 3.55 -26.75 3.41
C ILE A 153 4.68 -27.08 4.38
N ASN A 154 5.87 -27.33 3.84
CA ASN A 154 7.04 -27.70 4.64
C ASN A 154 7.73 -26.48 5.24
N LYS A 155 7.82 -25.36 4.54
CA LYS A 155 8.48 -24.13 5.01
C LYS A 155 7.70 -22.87 4.59
N PRO A 156 7.83 -21.74 5.33
CA PRO A 156 7.18 -20.48 4.94
C PRO A 156 7.45 -20.06 3.48
N GLU A 157 8.63 -20.32 2.96
CA GLU A 157 9.07 -19.91 1.62
C GLU A 157 8.35 -20.67 0.48
N ASP A 158 7.75 -21.81 0.80
CA ASP A 158 6.92 -22.60 -0.12
C ASP A 158 5.57 -21.92 -0.38
N ILE A 159 5.16 -20.98 0.48
CA ILE A 159 3.90 -20.26 0.35
C ILE A 159 4.00 -19.22 -0.77
N LYS A 160 2.99 -19.18 -1.64
CA LYS A 160 2.80 -18.15 -2.66
C LYS A 160 1.46 -17.47 -2.42
N ILE A 161 1.49 -16.15 -2.30
CA ILE A 161 0.31 -15.31 -2.05
C ILE A 161 0.07 -14.45 -3.28
N CYS A 162 -1.19 -14.33 -3.68
CA CYS A 162 -1.60 -13.53 -4.81
C CYS A 162 -2.83 -12.71 -4.43
N ASP A 163 -2.73 -11.39 -4.58
CA ASP A 163 -3.87 -10.48 -4.59
C ASP A 163 -3.90 -9.79 -5.97
N PRO A 164 -4.78 -10.24 -6.89
CA PRO A 164 -4.79 -9.73 -8.27
C PRO A 164 -5.37 -8.31 -8.38
N ALA A 165 -5.91 -7.75 -7.30
CA ALA A 165 -6.49 -6.41 -7.23
C ALA A 165 -5.99 -5.67 -5.98
N CYS A 166 -4.69 -5.79 -5.70
CA CYS A 166 -4.10 -5.44 -4.41
C CYS A 166 -4.22 -3.96 -4.00
N GLY A 167 -4.52 -3.06 -4.93
CA GLY A 167 -4.68 -1.63 -4.64
C GLY A 167 -3.46 -1.08 -3.90
N SER A 168 -3.64 -0.60 -2.67
CA SER A 168 -2.56 -0.12 -1.81
C SER A 168 -1.67 -1.22 -1.22
N GLY A 169 -1.90 -2.49 -1.56
CA GLY A 169 -1.11 -3.63 -1.12
C GLY A 169 -1.40 -4.12 0.30
N HIS A 170 -2.43 -3.60 0.97
CA HIS A 170 -2.66 -3.81 2.41
C HIS A 170 -2.78 -5.30 2.81
N MET A 171 -3.40 -6.12 1.94
CA MET A 171 -3.49 -7.57 2.11
C MET A 171 -2.10 -8.23 2.10
N LEU A 172 -1.24 -7.80 1.18
CA LEU A 172 0.10 -8.36 0.99
C LEU A 172 1.06 -7.91 2.09
N THR A 173 0.94 -6.66 2.57
CA THR A 173 1.76 -6.16 3.68
C THR A 173 1.43 -6.92 4.97
N TYR A 174 0.14 -7.05 5.31
CA TYR A 174 -0.23 -7.79 6.50
C TYR A 174 0.07 -9.30 6.39
N ALA A 175 -0.05 -9.88 5.19
CA ALA A 175 0.36 -11.27 4.97
C ALA A 175 1.87 -11.48 5.18
N PHE A 176 2.71 -10.49 4.86
CA PHE A 176 4.13 -10.51 5.18
C PHE A 176 4.33 -10.41 6.71
N ASP A 177 3.68 -9.46 7.37
CA ASP A 177 3.78 -9.27 8.83
C ASP A 177 3.32 -10.51 9.62
N LEU A 178 2.33 -11.23 9.11
CA LEU A 178 1.84 -12.45 9.77
C LEU A 178 2.85 -13.62 9.68
N LEU A 179 3.73 -13.65 8.69
CA LEU A 179 4.69 -14.75 8.49
C LEU A 179 6.12 -14.43 8.94
N TYR A 180 6.44 -13.15 9.19
CA TYR A 180 7.78 -12.65 9.50
C TYR A 180 7.96 -12.33 10.99
#